data_AF-A0A966MRC8-F1
#
_entry.id   AF-A0A966MRC8-F1
#
_cell.length_a   1.000
_cell.length_b   1.000
_cell.length_c   1.000
_cell.angle_alpha   90.00
_cell.angle_beta   90.00
_cell.angle_gamma   90.00
#
_symmetry.space_group_name_H-M   'P 1'
#
loop_
_entity.id
_entity.type
_entity.pdbx_description
1 polymer ?
#
loop_
_entity_poly.entity_id
_entity_poly.type
_entity_poly.pdbx_seq_one_letter_code
_entity_poly.pdbx_strand_id
1 'polypeptide(L)'
;MGAIQLVRLDQCHDAAQLTQTWATLDRSERLVPEIALHAARRVLHLQGSARLALNWLLPLWTGWGDRSLALDDRQQLQLIEVLEQALQADEPQADWLARAEQARLSQPQHMGLLYFYGRVCMRHSLWGKAQQMLERCAPQLTQPSLQRKAWCALAELAQQRGDEAAAAQAWRRAALVAH
;
A
#
# COMPACT_ATOMS: atom_id res chain seq x y z
N MET A 1 17.24 -15.62 -12.23
CA MET A 1 16.72 -16.48 -11.13
C MET A 1 15.25 -16.23 -10.80
N GLY A 2 14.69 -15.01 -10.89
CA GLY A 2 13.30 -14.76 -10.47
C GLY A 2 12.17 -15.37 -11.31
N ALA A 3 12.36 -15.55 -12.63
CA ALA A 3 11.29 -15.97 -13.53
C ALA A 3 10.69 -17.36 -13.21
N ILE A 4 11.52 -18.32 -12.79
CA ILE A 4 11.05 -19.68 -12.44
C ILE A 4 10.19 -19.63 -11.17
N GLN A 5 10.54 -18.79 -10.20
CA GLN A 5 9.77 -18.68 -8.97
C GLN A 5 8.42 -18.01 -9.20
N LEU A 6 8.35 -16.99 -10.06
CA LEU A 6 7.08 -16.36 -10.43
C LEU A 6 6.13 -17.36 -11.10
N VAL A 7 6.63 -18.16 -12.04
CA VAL A 7 5.83 -19.22 -12.69
C VAL A 7 5.33 -20.26 -11.68
N ARG A 8 6.15 -20.67 -10.72
CA ARG A 8 5.74 -21.62 -9.66
C ARG A 8 4.64 -21.05 -8.77
N LEU A 9 4.76 -19.78 -8.38
CA LEU A 9 3.70 -19.09 -7.63
C LEU A 9 2.42 -19.01 -8.47
N ASP A 10 2.54 -18.78 -9.79
CA ASP A 10 1.40 -18.71 -10.71
C ASP A 10 0.66 -20.02 -10.92
N GLN A 11 1.28 -21.14 -10.64
CA GLN A 11 0.67 -22.46 -10.72
C GLN A 11 -0.10 -22.85 -9.44
N CYS A 12 -0.05 -22.04 -8.38
CA CYS A 12 -0.80 -22.30 -7.14
C CYS A 12 -2.28 -21.91 -7.33
N HIS A 13 -3.20 -22.87 -7.16
CA HIS A 13 -4.64 -22.66 -7.40
C HIS A 13 -5.40 -22.28 -6.13
N ASP A 14 -4.78 -22.39 -4.96
CA ASP A 14 -5.35 -22.02 -3.68
C ASP A 14 -4.29 -21.39 -2.75
N ALA A 15 -4.75 -20.75 -1.67
CA ALA A 15 -3.89 -20.06 -0.72
C ALA A 15 -2.96 -21.01 0.07
N ALA A 16 -3.36 -22.27 0.27
CA ALA A 16 -2.56 -23.25 1.01
C ALA A 16 -1.34 -23.70 0.17
N GLN A 17 -1.55 -24.02 -1.11
CA GLN A 17 -0.50 -24.31 -2.08
C GLN A 17 0.49 -23.15 -2.20
N LEU A 18 -0.04 -21.92 -2.26
CA LEU A 18 0.79 -20.72 -2.35
C LEU A 18 1.65 -20.53 -1.08
N THR A 19 1.05 -20.72 0.09
CA THR A 19 1.76 -20.64 1.38
C THR A 19 2.86 -21.70 1.48
N GLN A 20 2.58 -22.93 1.05
CA GLN A 20 3.57 -24.00 1.02
C GLN A 20 4.69 -23.69 0.04
N THR A 21 4.37 -23.21 -1.16
CA THR A 21 5.36 -22.83 -2.18
C THR A 21 6.25 -21.71 -1.68
N TRP A 22 5.68 -20.67 -1.06
CA TRP A 22 6.42 -19.59 -0.41
C TRP A 22 7.38 -20.10 0.68
N ALA A 23 6.94 -21.09 1.47
CA ALA A 23 7.77 -21.72 2.49
C ALA A 23 9.00 -22.47 1.92
N THR A 24 8.95 -22.89 0.65
CA THR A 24 10.11 -23.51 -0.04
C THR A 24 11.15 -22.50 -0.54
N LEU A 25 10.76 -21.23 -0.73
CA LEU A 25 11.69 -20.19 -1.16
C LEU A 25 12.69 -19.87 -0.06
N ASP A 26 13.94 -19.60 -0.41
CA ASP A 26 14.93 -19.16 0.56
C ASP A 26 14.72 -17.69 0.96
N ARG A 27 15.45 -17.23 1.98
CA ARG A 27 15.32 -15.85 2.46
C ARG A 27 15.70 -14.82 1.40
N SER A 28 16.71 -15.09 0.58
CA SER A 28 17.17 -14.16 -0.45
C SER A 28 16.12 -14.00 -1.57
N GLU A 29 15.44 -15.09 -1.94
CA GLU A 29 14.34 -15.10 -2.90
C GLU A 29 13.10 -14.36 -2.38
N ARG A 30 12.74 -14.58 -1.11
CA ARG A 30 11.61 -13.87 -0.47
C ARG A 30 11.82 -12.37 -0.33
N LEU A 31 13.07 -11.91 -0.40
CA LEU A 31 13.40 -10.48 -0.35
C LEU A 31 13.47 -9.82 -1.74
N VAL A 32 13.37 -10.61 -2.82
CA VAL A 32 13.25 -10.06 -4.18
C VAL A 32 11.90 -9.35 -4.32
N PRO A 33 11.86 -8.04 -4.61
CA PRO A 33 10.62 -7.28 -4.62
C PRO A 33 9.54 -7.85 -5.52
N GLU A 34 9.90 -8.27 -6.74
CA GLU A 34 8.94 -8.83 -7.70
C GLU A 34 8.28 -10.10 -7.17
N ILE A 35 9.05 -10.97 -6.50
CA ILE A 35 8.56 -12.25 -5.97
C ILE A 35 7.62 -12.01 -4.79
N ALA A 36 8.03 -11.16 -3.84
CA ALA A 36 7.24 -10.87 -2.64
C ALA A 36 5.93 -10.13 -2.98
N LEU A 37 5.98 -9.13 -3.87
CA LEU A 37 4.80 -8.41 -4.35
C LEU A 37 3.84 -9.32 -5.09
N HIS A 38 4.36 -10.21 -5.93
CA HIS A 38 3.55 -11.17 -6.68
C HIS A 38 2.87 -12.18 -5.75
N ALA A 39 3.61 -12.79 -4.82
CA ALA A 39 3.07 -13.73 -3.85
C ALA A 39 2.00 -13.09 -2.97
N ALA A 40 2.26 -11.88 -2.45
CA ALA A 40 1.32 -11.16 -1.59
C ALA A 40 0.04 -10.76 -2.35
N ARG A 41 0.14 -10.32 -3.61
CA ARG A 41 -1.04 -10.03 -4.43
C ARG A 41 -1.84 -11.30 -4.71
N ARG A 42 -1.15 -12.39 -5.03
CA ARG A 42 -1.78 -13.67 -5.36
C ARG A 42 -2.50 -14.28 -4.15
N VAL A 43 -1.92 -14.22 -2.96
CA VAL A 43 -2.58 -14.76 -1.75
C VAL A 43 -3.87 -14.00 -1.44
N LEU A 44 -3.90 -12.69 -1.63
CA LEU A 44 -5.13 -11.89 -1.49
C LEU A 44 -6.17 -12.23 -2.56
N HIS A 45 -5.74 -12.43 -3.82
CA HIS A 45 -6.63 -12.82 -4.91
C HIS A 45 -7.28 -14.19 -4.69
N LEU A 46 -6.52 -15.14 -4.14
CA LEU A 46 -6.99 -16.47 -3.74
C LEU A 46 -7.75 -16.47 -2.41
N GLN A 47 -8.16 -15.29 -1.90
CA GLN A 47 -8.88 -15.11 -0.63
C GLN A 47 -8.16 -15.73 0.58
N GLY A 48 -6.83 -15.79 0.52
CA GLY A 48 -5.99 -16.20 1.64
C GLY A 48 -5.86 -15.11 2.71
N SER A 49 -5.08 -15.40 3.76
CA SER A 49 -4.93 -14.50 4.91
C SER A 49 -4.26 -13.18 4.52
N ALA A 50 -4.96 -12.06 4.79
CA ALA A 50 -4.39 -10.73 4.62
C ALA A 50 -3.23 -10.46 5.58
N ARG A 51 -3.31 -10.96 6.83
CA ARG A 51 -2.19 -10.92 7.78
C ARG A 51 -0.93 -11.62 7.23
N LEU A 52 -1.09 -12.72 6.48
CA LEU A 52 0.03 -13.41 5.83
C LEU A 52 0.67 -12.55 4.73
N ALA A 53 -0.14 -11.91 3.88
CA ALA A 53 0.35 -10.97 2.87
C ALA A 53 1.13 -9.80 3.50
N LEU A 54 0.61 -9.21 4.58
CA LEU A 54 1.27 -8.15 5.34
C LEU A 54 2.62 -8.62 5.90
N ASN A 55 2.68 -9.85 6.43
CA ASN A 55 3.93 -10.42 6.96
C ASN A 55 4.98 -10.64 5.86
N TRP A 56 4.58 -11.08 4.66
CA TRP A 56 5.50 -11.27 3.53
C TRP A 56 6.06 -9.95 2.99
N LEU A 57 5.25 -8.89 3.01
CA LEU A 57 5.65 -7.56 2.56
C LEU A 57 6.38 -6.74 3.63
N LEU A 58 6.37 -7.18 4.87
CA LEU A 58 6.96 -6.42 5.97
C LEU A 58 8.45 -6.08 5.74
N PRO A 59 9.33 -7.02 5.30
CA PRO A 59 10.73 -6.70 5.04
C PRO A 59 10.93 -5.64 3.96
N LEU A 60 10.11 -5.67 2.90
CA LEU A 60 10.13 -4.67 1.83
C LEU A 60 9.68 -3.31 2.36
N TRP A 61 8.60 -3.27 3.15
CA TRP A 61 8.11 -2.04 3.78
C TRP A 61 9.16 -1.42 4.69
N THR A 62 9.78 -2.22 5.56
CA THR A 62 10.81 -1.72 6.49
C THR A 62 12.02 -1.21 5.73
N GLY A 63 12.53 -1.99 4.76
CA GLY A 63 13.72 -1.61 4.01
C GLY A 63 13.49 -0.39 3.11
N TRP A 64 12.31 -0.30 2.51
CA TRP A 64 11.94 0.89 1.76
C TRP A 64 11.82 2.10 2.68
N GLY A 65 11.15 1.95 3.83
CA GLY A 65 10.91 3.02 4.80
C GLY A 65 12.18 3.57 5.47
N ASP A 66 13.17 2.73 5.75
CA ASP A 66 14.46 3.14 6.34
C ASP A 66 15.56 3.44 5.30
N ARG A 67 15.26 3.33 4.00
CA ARG A 67 16.16 3.52 2.86
C ARG A 67 17.25 2.45 2.70
N SER A 68 17.16 1.31 3.39
CA SER A 68 18.07 0.17 3.17
C SER A 68 17.74 -0.67 1.93
N LEU A 69 16.53 -0.52 1.37
CA LEU A 69 16.10 -1.13 0.13
C LEU A 69 15.59 -0.05 -0.84
N ALA A 70 16.20 0.01 -2.02
CA ALA A 70 15.70 0.84 -3.10
C ALA A 70 14.56 0.09 -3.83
N LEU A 71 13.43 0.77 -3.99
CA LEU A 71 12.31 0.32 -4.83
C LEU A 71 12.12 1.34 -5.96
N ASP A 72 11.96 0.88 -7.18
CA ASP A 72 11.56 1.75 -8.29
C ASP A 72 10.10 2.23 -8.16
N ASP A 73 9.69 3.22 -8.96
CA ASP A 73 8.35 3.80 -8.87
C ASP A 73 7.23 2.75 -9.02
N ARG A 74 7.42 1.75 -9.89
CA ARG A 74 6.44 0.69 -10.11
C ARG A 74 6.34 -0.23 -8.90
N GLN A 75 7.46 -0.64 -8.32
CA GLN A 75 7.52 -1.47 -7.14
C GLN A 75 6.92 -0.74 -5.92
N GLN A 76 7.21 0.55 -5.76
CA GLN A 76 6.61 1.39 -4.71
C GLN A 76 5.08 1.45 -4.85
N LEU A 77 4.58 1.68 -6.06
CA LEU A 77 3.14 1.66 -6.34
C LEU A 77 2.54 0.32 -5.94
N GLN A 78 3.11 -0.77 -6.45
CA GLN A 78 2.61 -2.12 -6.19
C GLN A 78 2.64 -2.46 -4.70
N LEU A 79 3.67 -2.06 -3.97
CA LEU A 79 3.78 -2.27 -2.53
C LEU A 79 2.66 -1.55 -1.79
N ILE A 80 2.46 -0.25 -2.05
CA ILE A 80 1.38 0.55 -1.46
C ILE A 80 0.03 -0.12 -1.73
N GLU A 81 -0.25 -0.51 -2.98
CA GLU A 81 -1.55 -1.06 -3.34
C GLU A 81 -1.87 -2.39 -2.67
N VAL A 82 -0.89 -3.30 -2.61
CA VAL A 82 -1.10 -4.62 -1.97
C VAL A 82 -1.23 -4.45 -0.46
N LEU A 83 -0.44 -3.56 0.15
CA LEU A 83 -0.57 -3.26 1.58
C LEU A 83 -1.93 -2.62 1.90
N GLU A 84 -2.40 -1.67 1.09
CA GLU A 84 -3.72 -1.07 1.29
C GLU A 84 -4.84 -2.11 1.18
N GLN A 85 -4.77 -2.99 0.18
CA GLN A 85 -5.76 -4.06 -0.01
C GLN A 85 -5.75 -5.03 1.18
N ALA A 86 -4.58 -5.47 1.62
CA ALA A 86 -4.46 -6.38 2.76
C ALA A 86 -4.92 -5.71 4.05
N LEU A 87 -4.55 -4.45 4.28
CA LEU A 87 -5.00 -3.71 5.45
C LEU A 87 -6.51 -3.53 5.44
N GLN A 88 -7.15 -3.38 4.28
CA GLN A 88 -8.60 -3.23 4.14
C GLN A 88 -9.41 -4.48 4.46
N ALA A 89 -8.82 -5.66 4.33
CA ALA A 89 -9.52 -6.93 4.50
C ALA A 89 -9.90 -7.22 5.97
N ASP A 90 -9.12 -6.72 6.92
CA ASP A 90 -9.29 -6.98 8.36
C ASP A 90 -9.55 -5.69 9.15
N GLU A 91 -9.79 -5.81 10.46
CA GLU A 91 -9.88 -4.67 11.38
C GLU A 91 -8.59 -3.82 11.40
N PRO A 92 -8.67 -2.52 11.76
CA PRO A 92 -7.50 -1.64 11.84
C PRO A 92 -6.41 -2.17 12.78
N GLN A 93 -5.21 -2.37 12.24
CA GLN A 93 -4.08 -2.95 12.98
C GLN A 93 -3.18 -1.82 13.51
N ALA A 94 -3.03 -1.69 14.84
CA ALA A 94 -2.24 -0.64 15.48
C ALA A 94 -0.75 -0.66 15.09
N ASP A 95 -0.17 -1.86 14.93
CA ASP A 95 1.21 -2.04 14.49
C ASP A 95 1.49 -1.33 13.15
N TRP A 96 0.52 -1.37 12.22
CA TRP A 96 0.67 -0.77 10.90
C TRP A 96 0.54 0.75 10.92
N LEU A 97 -0.19 1.32 11.88
CA LEU A 97 -0.16 2.76 12.13
C LEU A 97 1.23 3.22 12.57
N ALA A 98 1.83 2.53 13.55
CA ALA A 98 3.16 2.85 14.05
C ALA A 98 4.23 2.69 12.95
N ARG A 99 4.17 1.60 12.17
CA ARG A 99 5.09 1.36 11.03
C ARG A 99 4.95 2.43 9.93
N ALA A 100 3.73 2.85 9.62
CA ALA A 100 3.47 3.90 8.64
C ALA A 100 4.02 5.26 9.11
N GLU A 101 3.81 5.59 10.40
CA GLU A 101 4.34 6.81 11.00
C GLU A 101 5.87 6.84 11.01
N GLN A 102 6.50 5.73 11.38
CA GLN A 102 7.95 5.61 11.41
C GLN A 102 8.57 5.83 10.03
N ALA A 103 8.03 5.19 8.98
CA ALA A 103 8.53 5.38 7.62
C ALA A 103 8.38 6.84 7.15
N ARG A 104 7.25 7.49 7.47
CA ARG A 104 7.04 8.92 7.20
C ARG A 104 8.08 9.80 7.91
N LEU A 105 8.39 9.50 9.18
CA LEU A 105 9.40 10.25 9.94
C LEU A 105 10.81 10.06 9.37
N SER A 106 11.16 8.85 8.94
CA SER A 106 12.44 8.55 8.27
C SER A 106 12.57 9.22 6.90
N GLN A 107 11.45 9.43 6.19
CA GLN A 107 11.43 10.04 4.86
C GLN A 107 10.32 11.10 4.69
N PRO A 108 10.43 12.27 5.34
CA PRO A 108 9.34 13.25 5.38
C PRO A 108 8.94 13.87 4.04
N GLN A 109 9.82 13.76 3.03
CA GLN A 109 9.61 14.31 1.69
C GLN A 109 9.05 13.28 0.70
N HIS A 110 8.95 12.00 1.10
CA HIS A 110 8.49 10.96 0.20
C HIS A 110 6.96 10.92 0.13
N MET A 111 6.38 11.36 -1.00
CA MET A 111 4.92 11.53 -1.13
C MET A 111 4.15 10.20 -1.08
N GLY A 112 4.70 9.11 -1.61
CA GLY A 112 4.09 7.76 -1.48
C GLY A 112 3.96 7.29 -0.03
N LEU A 113 5.00 7.46 0.81
CA LEU A 113 4.95 7.13 2.23
C LEU A 113 3.99 8.04 3.00
N LEU A 114 3.98 9.33 2.67
CA LEU A 114 3.04 10.30 3.25
C LEU A 114 1.58 9.94 2.95
N TYR A 115 1.32 9.58 1.68
CA TYR A 115 0.02 9.09 1.22
C TYR A 115 -0.42 7.84 1.99
N PHE A 116 0.44 6.82 2.07
CA PHE A 116 0.13 5.57 2.77
C PHE A 116 -0.18 5.82 4.25
N TYR A 117 0.62 6.65 4.92
CA TYR A 117 0.34 7.04 6.31
C TYR A 117 -1.02 7.74 6.45
N GLY A 118 -1.37 8.66 5.54
CA GLY A 118 -2.70 9.30 5.52
C GLY A 118 -3.83 8.28 5.40
N ARG A 119 -3.70 7.29 4.52
CA ARG A 119 -4.69 6.22 4.33
C ARG A 119 -4.80 5.30 5.54
N VAL A 120 -3.69 4.98 6.21
CA VAL A 120 -3.71 4.24 7.48
C VAL A 120 -4.38 5.06 8.59
N CYS A 121 -4.11 6.35 8.69
CA CYS A 121 -4.80 7.25 9.62
C CYS A 121 -6.32 7.24 9.43
N MET A 122 -6.82 7.24 8.17
CA MET A 122 -8.25 7.12 7.90
C MET A 122 -8.84 5.83 8.45
N ARG A 123 -8.16 4.69 8.24
CA ARG A 123 -8.62 3.39 8.76
C ARG A 123 -8.73 3.39 10.28
N HIS A 124 -7.89 4.16 10.97
CA HIS A 124 -7.89 4.33 12.42
C HIS A 124 -8.78 5.47 12.91
N SER A 125 -9.65 6.04 12.06
CA SER A 125 -10.51 7.18 12.37
C SER A 125 -9.75 8.44 12.85
N LEU A 126 -8.48 8.58 12.48
CA LEU A 126 -7.64 9.74 12.77
C LEU A 126 -7.81 10.80 11.68
N TRP A 127 -9.04 11.28 11.50
CA TRP A 127 -9.47 12.07 10.35
C TRP A 127 -8.65 13.35 10.13
N GLY A 128 -8.38 14.11 11.18
CA GLY A 128 -7.60 15.35 11.08
C GLY A 128 -6.15 15.11 10.62
N LYS A 129 -5.50 14.04 11.12
CA LYS A 129 -4.17 13.63 10.66
C LYS A 129 -4.23 13.15 9.21
N ALA A 130 -5.20 12.29 8.89
CA ALA A 130 -5.38 11.79 7.53
C ALA A 130 -5.52 12.93 6.52
N GLN A 131 -6.42 13.88 6.78
CA GLN A 131 -6.64 15.05 5.94
C GLN A 131 -5.35 15.85 5.74
N GLN A 132 -4.65 16.20 6.82
CA GLN A 132 -3.40 16.98 6.73
C GLN A 132 -2.35 16.29 5.84
N MET A 133 -2.20 14.97 5.95
CA MET A 133 -1.22 14.22 5.16
C MET A 133 -1.64 14.12 3.70
N LEU A 134 -2.93 13.85 3.44
CA LEU A 134 -3.48 13.69 2.10
C LEU A 134 -3.54 15.01 1.33
N GLU A 135 -3.92 16.12 1.96
CA GLU A 135 -3.91 17.46 1.35
C GLU A 135 -2.50 17.86 0.90
N ARG A 136 -1.50 17.47 1.68
CA ARG A 136 -0.10 17.73 1.35
C ARG A 136 0.39 16.85 0.20
N CYS A 137 0.08 15.56 0.19
CA CYS A 137 0.62 14.64 -0.80
C CYS A 137 -0.12 14.68 -2.15
N ALA A 138 -1.45 14.83 -2.16
CA ALA A 138 -2.27 14.74 -3.36
C ALA A 138 -1.76 15.61 -4.54
N PRO A 139 -1.44 16.91 -4.38
CA PRO A 139 -0.94 17.72 -5.49
C PRO A 139 0.50 17.37 -5.94
N GLN A 140 1.27 16.64 -5.12
CA GLN A 140 2.70 16.36 -5.35
C GLN A 140 2.98 14.91 -5.77
N LEU A 141 1.97 14.03 -5.74
CA LEU A 141 2.11 12.65 -6.19
C LEU A 141 2.31 12.62 -7.70
N THR A 142 3.42 12.01 -8.14
CA THR A 142 3.78 11.85 -9.56
C THR A 142 3.09 10.66 -10.21
N GLN A 143 2.67 9.66 -9.42
CA GLN A 143 1.98 8.48 -9.91
C GLN A 143 0.48 8.75 -10.05
N PRO A 144 -0.11 8.68 -11.27
CA PRO A 144 -1.51 9.02 -11.48
C PRO A 144 -2.50 8.19 -10.66
N SER A 145 -2.22 6.89 -10.50
CA SER A 145 -3.07 5.98 -9.71
C SER A 145 -3.14 6.40 -8.24
N LEU A 146 -2.01 6.72 -7.60
CA LEU A 146 -1.96 7.19 -6.22
C LEU A 146 -2.57 8.59 -6.09
N GLN A 147 -2.25 9.49 -7.02
CA GLN A 147 -2.77 10.85 -6.99
C GLN A 147 -4.30 10.85 -7.03
N ARG A 148 -4.90 10.05 -7.92
CA ARG A 148 -6.35 9.88 -7.98
C ARG A 148 -6.92 9.36 -6.67
N LYS A 149 -6.33 8.29 -6.11
CA LYS A 149 -6.77 7.72 -4.83
C LYS A 149 -6.65 8.72 -3.68
N ALA A 150 -5.63 9.59 -3.68
CA ALA A 150 -5.46 10.63 -2.67
C ALA A 150 -6.58 11.68 -2.74
N TRP A 151 -6.94 12.12 -3.95
CA TRP A 151 -8.07 13.02 -4.16
C TRP A 151 -9.41 12.37 -3.79
N CYS A 152 -9.63 11.11 -4.13
CA CYS A 152 -10.83 10.37 -3.69
C CYS A 152 -10.93 10.32 -2.16
N ALA A 153 -9.83 9.98 -1.49
CA ALA A 153 -9.77 9.92 -0.03
C ALA A 153 -10.07 11.29 0.63
N LEU A 154 -9.58 12.40 0.05
CA LEU A 154 -9.95 13.75 0.50
C LEU A 154 -11.43 14.06 0.30
N ALA A 155 -12.00 13.60 -0.81
CA ALA A 155 -13.42 13.79 -1.09
C ALA A 155 -14.30 13.02 -0.08
N GLU A 156 -13.94 11.78 0.23
CA GLU A 156 -14.60 10.97 1.27
C GLU A 156 -14.53 11.65 2.65
N LEU A 157 -13.37 12.19 3.03
CA LEU A 157 -13.20 12.93 4.28
C LEU A 157 -14.08 14.19 4.33
N ALA A 158 -14.19 14.92 3.22
CA ALA A 158 -15.03 16.10 3.12
C ALA A 158 -16.53 15.75 3.24
N GLN A 159 -16.98 14.67 2.58
CA GLN A 159 -18.36 14.19 2.67
C GLN A 159 -18.73 13.79 4.10
N GLN A 160 -17.86 13.07 4.81
CA GLN A 160 -18.10 12.71 6.21
C GLN A 160 -18.28 13.92 7.14
N ARG A 161 -17.73 15.07 6.75
CA ARG A 161 -17.86 16.34 7.48
C ARG A 161 -19.04 17.21 7.01
N GLY A 162 -19.77 16.80 5.97
CA GLY A 162 -20.83 17.58 5.34
C GLY A 162 -20.34 18.76 4.49
N ASP A 163 -19.06 18.79 4.10
CA ASP A 163 -18.50 19.81 3.22
C ASP A 163 -18.61 19.37 1.75
N GLU A 164 -19.81 19.51 1.20
CA GLU A 164 -20.13 19.11 -0.18
C GLU A 164 -19.31 19.87 -1.23
N ALA A 165 -18.95 21.13 -0.95
CA ALA A 165 -18.16 21.94 -1.86
C ALA A 165 -16.72 21.41 -1.97
N ALA A 166 -16.07 21.12 -0.84
CA ALA A 166 -14.75 20.53 -0.82
C ALA A 166 -14.75 19.11 -1.42
N ALA A 167 -15.79 18.31 -1.13
CA ALA A 167 -15.96 16.98 -1.70
C ALA A 167 -16.05 17.02 -3.24
N ALA A 168 -16.93 17.86 -3.79
CA ALA A 168 -17.08 18.01 -5.23
C ALA A 168 -15.78 18.48 -5.92
N GLN A 169 -15.04 19.39 -5.28
CA GLN A 169 -13.76 19.85 -5.79
C GLN A 169 -12.72 18.71 -5.81
N ALA A 170 -12.64 17.93 -4.74
CA ALA A 170 -11.72 16.81 -4.64
C ALA A 170 -12.07 15.70 -5.66
N TRP A 171 -13.36 15.35 -5.82
CA TRP A 171 -13.81 14.41 -6.85
C TRP A 171 -13.46 14.89 -8.25
N ARG A 172 -13.66 16.18 -8.55
CA ARG A 172 -13.27 16.76 -9.83
C ARG A 172 -11.77 16.66 -10.07
N ARG A 173 -10.95 16.94 -9.06
CA ARG A 173 -9.49 16.77 -9.17
C ARG A 173 -9.11 15.32 -9.43
N ALA A 174 -9.72 14.35 -8.74
CA ALA A 174 -9.50 12.93 -8.98
C ALA A 174 -9.81 12.54 -10.43
N ALA A 175 -10.94 13.01 -10.98
CA ALA A 175 -11.34 12.73 -12.35
C ALA A 175 -10.41 13.36 -13.41
N LEU A 176 -9.79 14.51 -13.09
CA LEU A 176 -8.85 15.20 -13.98
C LEU A 176 -7.44 14.62 -13.97
N VAL A 177 -7.11 13.68 -13.07
CA VAL A 177 -5.82 12.98 -13.09
C VAL A 177 -5.74 12.08 -14.33
N ALA A 178 -5.00 12.52 -15.35
CA ALA A 178 -4.75 11.81 -16.60
C ALA A 178 -3.89 10.55 -16.40
N HIS A 179 -4.03 9.56 -17.29
CA HIS A 179 -3.34 8.27 -17.24
C HIS A 179 -1.84 8.35 -17.52
#